data_AF-A0A1M5YWL1-F1
#
_entry.id   AF-A0A1M5YWL1-F1
#
_cell.length_a   1.000
_cell.length_b   1.000
_cell.length_c   1.000
_cell.angle_alpha   90.00
_cell.angle_beta   90.00
_cell.angle_gamma   90.00
#
_symmetry.space_group_name_H-M   'P 1'
#
loop_
_entity.id
_entity.type
_entity.pdbx_description
1 polymer ?
#
loop_
_entity_poly.entity_id
_entity_poly.type
_entity_poly.pdbx_seq_one_letter_code
_entity_poly.pdbx_strand_id
1 'polypeptide(L)'
;MIKIEIELKDIDYDSLIEQFLPVMTERLRQSDNPVAMLLSNGMPASMAKMILKKLPPATKDQLTADLINTNKDQVVQLLKEAAQSQNIRLEISDLSAKTEN
;
A
#
# COMPACT_ATOMS: atom_id res chain seq x y z
N MET A 1 -8.31 -15.94 20.79
CA MET A 1 -7.80 -14.87 19.91
C MET A 1 -6.28 -14.93 19.96
N ILE A 2 -5.62 -14.98 18.81
CA ILE A 2 -4.15 -14.95 18.71
C ILE A 2 -3.75 -13.71 17.92
N LYS A 3 -2.56 -13.16 18.18
CA LYS A 3 -1.97 -12.05 17.41
C LYS A 3 -0.81 -12.58 16.59
N ILE A 4 -0.76 -12.21 15.31
CA ILE A 4 0.35 -12.52 14.41
C ILE A 4 1.02 -11.20 14.06
N GLU A 5 2.35 -11.16 14.12
CA GLU A 5 3.16 -10.06 13.62
C GLU A 5 3.90 -10.56 12.38
N ILE A 6 3.80 -9.82 11.28
CA ILE A 6 4.36 -10.17 9.99
C ILE A 6 5.29 -9.04 9.57
N GLU A 7 6.54 -9.39 9.29
CA GLU A 7 7.54 -8.48 8.73
C GLU A 7 7.56 -8.65 7.21
N LEU A 8 7.40 -7.56 6.47
CA LEU A 8 7.48 -7.56 5.01
C LEU A 8 8.86 -7.05 4.59
N LYS A 9 9.56 -7.82 3.77
CA LYS A 9 10.87 -7.46 3.19
C LYS A 9 10.83 -7.58 1.69
N ASP A 10 11.79 -6.93 1.02
CA ASP A 10 12.00 -7.02 -0.43
C ASP A 10 10.74 -6.74 -1.24
N ILE A 11 9.95 -5.76 -0.80
CA ILE A 11 8.70 -5.37 -1.47
C ILE A 11 9.02 -4.83 -2.87
N ASP A 12 8.36 -5.39 -3.88
CA ASP A 12 8.44 -4.88 -5.25
C ASP A 12 7.58 -3.62 -5.42
N TYR A 13 8.17 -2.49 -5.01
CA TYR A 13 7.54 -1.18 -5.13
C TYR A 13 7.25 -0.79 -6.59
N ASP A 14 8.01 -1.32 -7.56
CA ASP A 14 7.79 -0.98 -8.96
C ASP A 14 6.51 -1.60 -9.49
N SER A 15 6.27 -2.89 -9.20
CA SER A 15 5.02 -3.57 -9.52
C SER A 15 3.83 -2.98 -8.77
N LEU A 16 4.02 -2.60 -7.50
CA LEU A 16 2.96 -1.91 -6.72
C LEU A 16 2.61 -0.55 -7.32
N ILE A 17 3.60 0.25 -7.72
CA ILE A 17 3.36 1.54 -8.38
C ILE A 17 2.60 1.33 -9.69
N GLU A 18 2.95 0.31 -10.49
CA GLU A 18 2.25 0.03 -11.75
C GLU A 18 0.79 -0.37 -11.54
N GLN A 19 0.54 -1.28 -10.59
CA GLN A 19 -0.80 -1.80 -10.32
C GLN A 19 -1.71 -0.76 -9.65
N PHE A 20 -1.14 0.04 -8.74
CA PHE A 20 -1.92 0.95 -7.90
C PHE A 20 -1.75 2.43 -8.27
N LEU A 21 -1.06 2.75 -9.36
CA LEU A 21 -0.87 4.13 -9.85
C LEU A 21 -2.17 4.96 -9.83
N PRO A 22 -3.32 4.47 -10.34
CA PRO A 22 -4.57 5.23 -10.30
C PRO A 22 -5.03 5.56 -8.88
N VAL A 23 -5.00 4.56 -7.99
CA VAL A 23 -5.41 4.70 -6.59
C VAL A 23 -4.44 5.59 -5.82
N MET A 24 -3.14 5.39 -6.03
CA MET A 24 -2.07 6.20 -5.46
C MET A 24 -2.19 7.64 -5.90
N THR A 25 -2.42 7.92 -7.19
CA THR A 25 -2.62 9.30 -7.66
C THR A 25 -3.82 9.93 -6.99
N GLU A 26 -4.98 9.27 -6.93
CA GLU A 26 -6.20 9.81 -6.33
C GLU A 26 -6.03 10.10 -4.83
N ARG A 27 -5.40 9.19 -4.08
CA ARG A 27 -5.10 9.38 -2.65
C ARG A 27 -4.06 10.47 -2.43
N LEU A 28 -3.08 10.55 -3.31
CA LEU A 28 -2.10 11.64 -3.30
C LEU A 28 -2.82 12.98 -3.52
N ARG A 29 -3.76 13.11 -4.46
CA ARG A 29 -4.54 14.36 -4.62
C ARG A 29 -5.26 14.83 -3.35
N GLN A 30 -5.65 13.88 -2.49
CA GLN A 30 -6.37 14.13 -1.24
C GLN A 30 -5.43 14.36 -0.04
N SER A 31 -4.11 14.21 -0.21
CA SER A 31 -3.12 14.41 0.84
C SER A 31 -2.44 15.77 0.73
N ASP A 32 -2.14 16.42 1.88
CA ASP A 32 -1.37 17.68 1.95
C ASP A 32 0.13 17.50 1.64
N ASN A 33 0.53 16.36 1.08
CA ASN A 33 1.92 16.10 0.73
C ASN A 33 2.31 16.91 -0.54
N PRO A 34 3.43 17.65 -0.55
CA PRO A 34 3.84 18.44 -1.71
C PRO A 34 4.06 17.62 -3.00
N VAL A 35 4.42 16.33 -2.87
CA VAL A 35 4.48 15.40 -4.02
C VAL A 35 3.09 15.15 -4.60
N ALA A 36 2.09 15.15 -3.74
CA ALA A 36 0.71 14.90 -4.05
C ALA A 36 0.02 16.08 -4.75
N MET A 37 0.37 17.31 -4.37
CA MET A 37 -0.01 18.54 -5.08
C MET A 37 0.57 18.61 -6.50
N LEU A 38 1.78 18.08 -6.72
CA LEU A 38 2.37 18.01 -8.06
C LEU A 38 1.63 16.99 -8.94
N LEU A 39 1.18 15.88 -8.37
CA LEU A 39 0.45 14.82 -9.07
C LEU A 39 -1.02 15.18 -9.35
N SER A 40 -1.61 16.05 -8.53
CA SER A 40 -2.99 16.50 -8.70
C SER A 40 -3.19 17.50 -9.85
N ASN A 41 -2.15 18.23 -10.26
CA ASN A 41 -2.18 19.24 -11.33
C ASN A 41 -2.17 18.68 -12.77
N GLY A 42 -2.74 17.48 -13.00
CA GLY A 42 -2.80 16.89 -14.34
C GLY A 42 -1.47 16.30 -14.84
N MET A 43 -0.59 15.89 -13.91
CA MET A 43 0.67 15.26 -14.26
C MET A 43 0.43 13.94 -15.03
N PRO A 44 1.16 13.68 -16.14
CA PRO A 44 1.08 12.41 -16.84
C PRO A 44 1.42 11.22 -15.93
N ALA A 45 0.69 10.11 -16.07
CA ALA A 45 0.92 8.90 -15.27
C ALA A 45 2.37 8.37 -15.37
N SER A 46 3.04 8.58 -16.51
CA SER A 46 4.46 8.27 -16.71
C SER A 46 5.40 9.09 -15.83
N MET A 47 5.07 10.36 -15.58
CA MET A 47 5.85 11.24 -14.73
C MET A 47 5.54 11.00 -13.25
N ALA A 48 4.29 10.69 -12.92
CA ALA A 48 3.90 10.20 -11.60
C ALA A 48 4.69 8.94 -11.21
N LYS A 49 4.77 7.97 -12.12
CA LYS A 49 5.57 6.76 -11.96
C LYS A 49 7.04 7.10 -11.66
N MET A 50 7.65 8.00 -12.43
CA MET A 50 9.05 8.37 -12.24
C MET A 50 9.30 8.99 -10.86
N ILE A 51 8.39 9.83 -10.37
CA ILE A 51 8.50 10.45 -9.04
C ILE A 51 8.38 9.38 -7.95
N LEU A 52 7.36 8.52 -8.02
CA LEU A 52 7.16 7.43 -7.05
C LEU A 52 8.37 6.48 -6.99
N LYS A 53 8.97 6.17 -8.15
CA LYS A 53 10.20 5.36 -8.22
C LYS A 53 11.40 6.02 -7.53
N LYS A 54 11.50 7.35 -7.56
CA LYS A 54 12.60 8.12 -6.97
C LYS A 54 12.40 8.45 -5.49
N LEU A 55 11.27 8.09 -4.89
CA LEU A 55 11.05 8.32 -3.46
C LEU A 55 12.10 7.58 -2.62
N PRO A 56 12.56 8.16 -1.50
CA PRO A 56 13.41 7.47 -0.54
C PRO A 56 12.75 6.16 -0.06
N PRO A 57 13.53 5.12 0.27
CA PRO A 57 12.99 3.85 0.76
C PRO A 57 12.02 4.01 1.92
N ALA A 58 12.38 4.79 2.95
CA ALA A 58 11.50 5.05 4.10
C ALA A 58 10.15 5.68 3.72
N THR A 59 10.10 6.52 2.67
CA THR A 59 8.85 7.10 2.18
C THR A 59 8.01 6.06 1.43
N LYS A 60 8.63 5.13 0.70
CA LYS A 60 7.93 4.01 0.04
C LYS A 60 7.36 3.03 1.06
N ASP A 61 8.10 2.75 2.12
CA ASP A 61 7.66 1.89 3.22
C ASP A 61 6.45 2.51 3.92
N GLN A 62 6.52 3.81 4.24
CA GLN A 62 5.40 4.54 4.86
C GLN A 62 4.17 4.56 3.96
N LEU A 63 4.33 4.88 2.68
CA LEU A 63 3.23 4.88 1.72
C LEU A 63 2.59 3.49 1.61
N THR A 64 3.39 2.44 1.67
CA THR A 64 2.90 1.06 1.61
C THR A 64 2.12 0.69 2.87
N ALA A 65 2.61 1.07 4.06
CA ALA A 65 1.88 0.89 5.31
C ALA A 65 0.55 1.64 5.29
N ASP A 66 0.53 2.89 4.79
CA ASP A 66 -0.68 3.70 4.67
C ASP A 66 -1.69 3.08 3.69
N LEU A 67 -1.22 2.52 2.57
CA LEU A 67 -2.08 1.79 1.62
C LEU A 67 -2.68 0.53 2.24
N ILE A 68 -1.90 -0.27 2.97
CA ILE A 68 -2.43 -1.46 3.67
C ILE A 68 -3.50 -1.03 4.68
N ASN A 69 -3.22 0.01 5.46
CA ASN A 69 -4.15 0.52 6.47
C ASN A 69 -5.43 1.14 5.88
N THR A 70 -5.32 1.79 4.72
CA THR A 70 -6.48 2.39 4.02
C THR A 70 -7.36 1.32 3.37
N ASN A 71 -6.76 0.22 2.91
CA ASN A 71 -7.44 -0.86 2.20
C ASN A 71 -7.59 -2.11 3.07
N LYS A 72 -7.65 -1.95 4.40
CA LYS A 72 -7.68 -3.07 5.37
C LYS A 72 -8.68 -4.15 5.00
N ASP A 73 -9.90 -3.78 4.66
CA ASP A 73 -10.96 -4.74 4.34
C ASP A 73 -10.61 -5.60 3.12
N GLN A 74 -10.02 -4.99 2.09
CA GLN A 74 -9.59 -5.70 0.88
C GLN A 74 -8.42 -6.64 1.19
N VAL A 75 -7.44 -6.18 1.98
CA VAL A 75 -6.30 -7.02 2.37
C VAL A 75 -6.75 -8.17 3.28
N VAL A 76 -7.65 -7.92 4.23
CA VAL A 76 -8.27 -8.94 5.07
C VAL A 76 -8.99 -9.99 4.22
N GLN A 77 -9.76 -9.55 3.23
CA GLN A 77 -10.46 -10.46 2.32
C GLN A 77 -9.48 -11.33 1.53
N LEU A 78 -8.42 -10.74 0.96
CA LEU A 78 -7.37 -11.49 0.26
C LEU A 78 -6.68 -12.52 1.17
N LEU A 79 -6.36 -12.17 2.42
CA LEU A 79 -5.76 -13.08 3.38
C LEU A 79 -6.71 -14.24 3.73
N LYS A 80 -8.00 -13.95 3.89
CA LYS A 80 -9.04 -14.97 4.13
C LYS A 80 -9.17 -15.93 2.94
N GLU A 81 -9.20 -15.40 1.72
CA GLU A 81 -9.26 -16.21 0.48
C GLU A 81 -8.02 -17.08 0.32
N ALA A 82 -6.83 -16.54 0.59
CA ALA A 82 -5.58 -17.28 0.57
C ALA A 82 -5.58 -18.44 1.59
N ALA A 83 -6.03 -18.19 2.83
CA ALA A 83 -6.15 -19.24 3.85
C ALA A 83 -7.17 -20.31 3.45
N GLN A 84 -8.33 -19.89 2.94
CA GLN A 84 -9.40 -20.80 2.51
C GLN A 84 -8.95 -21.68 1.33
N SER A 85 -8.11 -21.17 0.42
CA SER A 85 -7.52 -21.97 -0.68
C SER A 85 -6.68 -23.15 -0.19
N GLN A 86 -6.17 -23.05 1.04
CA GLN A 86 -5.43 -24.11 1.74
C GLN A 86 -6.30 -24.90 2.72
N ASN A 87 -7.63 -24.76 2.64
CA ASN A 87 -8.63 -25.33 3.56
C ASN A 87 -8.47 -24.86 5.02
N ILE A 88 -7.84 -23.71 5.25
CA ILE A 88 -7.71 -23.11 6.58
C ILE A 88 -8.84 -22.09 6.76
N ARG A 89 -9.75 -22.37 7.69
CA ARG A 89 -10.83 -21.44 8.06
C ARG A 89 -10.37 -20.54 9.19
N LEU A 90 -10.30 -19.23 8.93
CA LEU A 90 -9.93 -18.23 9.93
C LEU A 90 -10.77 -16.96 9.80
N GLU A 91 -10.86 -16.23 10.90
CA GLU A 91 -11.39 -14.87 10.95
C GLU A 91 -10.26 -13.90 11.34
N ILE A 92 -10.24 -12.74 10.71
CA ILE A 92 -9.27 -11.67 11.00
C ILE A 92 -10.07 -10.52 11.60
N SER A 93 -9.85 -10.24 12.89
CA SER A 93 -10.59 -9.23 13.64
C SER A 93 -10.05 -7.81 13.46
N ASP A 94 -8.75 -7.69 13.16
CA ASP A 94 -8.09 -6.41 12.89
C ASP A 94 -6.83 -6.66 12.04
N LEU A 95 -6.41 -5.65 11.30
CA LEU A 95 -5.18 -5.61 10.51
C LEU A 95 -4.58 -4.22 10.67
N SER A 96 -3.28 -4.14 10.93
CA SER A 96 -2.55 -2.86 10.90
C SER A 96 -1.15 -3.06 10.36
N ALA A 97 -0.68 -2.06 9.62
CA ALA A 97 0.68 -1.96 9.14
C ALA A 97 1.36 -0.73 9.76
N LYS A 98 2.65 -0.86 10.07
CA LYS A 98 3.48 0.22 10.58
C LYS A 98 4.90 0.03 10.05
N THR A 99 5.58 1.12 9.78
CA THR A 99 7.01 1.11 9.49
C THR A 99 7.79 0.81 10.78
N GLU A 100 8.83 -0.03 10.70
CA GLU A 100 9.82 -0.08 11.76
C GLU A 100 10.78 1.10 11.56
N ASN A 101 10.88 1.97 12.56
CA ASN A 101 11.78 3.13 12.55
C ASN A 101 13.24 2.70 12.69
#